data_AF-A0A7K3XZV6-F1
#
_entry.id   AF-A0A7K3XZV6-F1
#
_cell.length_a   1.000
_cell.length_b   1.000
_cell.length_c   1.000
_cell.angle_alpha   90.00
_cell.angle_beta   90.00
_cell.angle_gamma   90.00
#
_symmetry.space_group_name_H-M   'P 1'
#
loop_
_entity.id
_entity.type
_entity.pdbx_description
1 polymer ?
#
loop_
_entity_poly.entity_id
_entity_poly.type
_entity_poly.pdbx_seq_one_letter_code
_entity_poly.pdbx_strand_id
1 'polypeptide(L)'
;MTAIKAANGQLVTDEMINSWCESLDRDEWPSDWVNVGDVVHGKPPVDSDSSVVLSVKVPAGMKRAIEARAKSKGVSTSAAARELLENGLLAI
;
A
#
# COMPACT_ATOMS: atom_id res chain seq x y z
N MET A 1 -20.58 -18.69 10.10
CA MET A 1 -20.27 -19.12 11.47
C MET A 1 -19.33 -20.31 11.39
N THR A 2 -18.05 -20.05 11.22
CA THR A 2 -17.05 -21.11 11.05
C THR A 2 -16.10 -21.01 12.24
N ALA A 3 -16.29 -21.87 13.24
CA ALA A 3 -15.41 -21.87 14.40
C ALA A 3 -14.01 -22.35 13.98
N ILE A 4 -12.98 -21.55 14.27
CA ILE A 4 -11.59 -21.87 13.98
C ILE A 4 -11.03 -22.64 15.17
N LYS A 5 -10.46 -23.81 14.95
CA LYS A 5 -9.79 -24.57 16.01
C LYS A 5 -8.37 -24.04 16.20
N ALA A 6 -8.11 -23.40 17.34
CA ALA A 6 -6.79 -22.93 17.73
C ALA A 6 -5.85 -24.11 18.04
N ALA A 7 -4.54 -23.84 18.08
CA ALA A 7 -3.51 -24.86 18.35
C ALA A 7 -3.65 -25.52 19.73
N ASN A 8 -4.23 -24.81 20.71
CA ASN A 8 -4.55 -25.33 22.03
C ASN A 8 -5.87 -26.12 22.08
N GLY A 9 -6.55 -26.32 20.95
CA GLY A 9 -7.82 -27.03 20.84
C GLY A 9 -9.07 -26.19 21.11
N GLN A 10 -8.92 -24.92 21.49
CA GLN A 10 -10.03 -24.00 21.71
C GLN A 10 -10.72 -23.67 20.38
N LEU A 11 -12.06 -23.63 20.39
CA LEU A 11 -12.84 -23.15 19.28
C LEU A 11 -12.97 -21.63 19.39
N VAL A 12 -12.45 -20.92 18.40
CA VAL A 12 -12.50 -19.47 18.28
C VAL A 12 -13.65 -19.12 17.34
N THR A 13 -14.62 -18.36 17.84
CA THR A 13 -15.78 -17.90 17.04
C THR A 13 -15.53 -16.50 16.48
N ASP A 14 -16.30 -16.13 15.46
CA ASP A 14 -16.28 -14.78 14.88
C ASP A 14 -16.57 -13.70 15.95
N GLU A 15 -17.45 -14.00 16.91
CA GLU A 15 -17.78 -13.12 18.05
C GLU A 15 -16.59 -12.91 18.98
N MET A 16 -15.83 -13.97 19.27
CA MET A 16 -14.62 -13.88 20.08
C MET A 16 -13.55 -13.02 19.39
N ILE A 17 -13.38 -13.18 18.08
CA ILE A 17 -12.45 -12.37 17.28
C ILE A 17 -12.84 -10.89 17.35
N ASN A 18 -14.11 -10.56 17.12
CA ASN A 18 -14.58 -9.18 17.16
C ASN A 18 -14.37 -8.54 18.54
N SER A 19 -14.68 -9.27 19.62
CA SER A 19 -14.45 -8.78 20.97
C SER A 19 -12.97 -8.51 21.26
N TRP A 20 -12.06 -9.35 20.77
CA TRP A 20 -10.63 -9.10 20.95
C TRP A 20 -10.13 -7.91 20.14
N CYS A 21 -10.60 -7.74 18.89
CA CYS A 21 -10.27 -6.56 18.08
C CYS A 21 -10.66 -5.26 18.79
N GLU A 22 -11.88 -5.18 19.30
CA GLU A 22 -12.36 -3.98 20.02
C GLU A 22 -11.54 -3.68 21.28
N SER A 23 -11.11 -4.71 22.02
CA SER A 23 -10.24 -4.54 23.19
C SER A 23 -8.83 -4.10 22.82
N LEU A 24 -8.25 -4.68 21.77
CA LEU A 24 -6.90 -4.31 21.29
C LEU A 24 -6.88 -2.88 20.74
N ASP A 25 -7.94 -2.42 20.07
CA ASP A 25 -8.08 -1.02 19.63
C ASP A 25 -8.08 -0.02 20.81
N ARG A 26 -8.47 -0.47 22.01
CA ARG A 26 -8.43 0.33 23.26
C ARG A 26 -7.18 0.10 24.11
N ASP A 27 -6.19 -0.62 23.59
CA ASP A 27 -4.98 -1.02 24.33
C ASP A 27 -5.29 -1.88 25.58
N GLU A 28 -6.41 -2.59 25.57
CA GLU A 28 -6.84 -3.53 26.61
C GLU A 28 -6.41 -4.96 26.23
N TRP A 29 -5.16 -5.30 26.54
CA TRP A 29 -4.58 -6.59 26.20
C TRP A 29 -5.11 -7.70 27.12
N PRO A 30 -5.43 -8.90 26.59
CA PRO A 30 -5.69 -10.07 27.42
C PRO A 30 -4.52 -10.33 28.38
N SER A 31 -4.82 -10.85 29.57
CA SER A 31 -3.79 -11.28 30.51
C SER A 31 -2.82 -12.26 29.83
N ASP A 32 -1.53 -12.06 30.06
CA ASP A 32 -0.40 -12.78 29.44
C ASP A 32 -0.06 -12.41 28.00
N TRP A 33 -0.74 -11.45 27.38
CA TRP A 33 -0.33 -10.90 26.09
C TRP A 33 0.69 -9.79 26.31
N VAL A 34 1.85 -9.94 25.68
CA VAL A 34 2.90 -8.92 25.65
C VAL A 34 2.99 -8.43 24.21
N ASN A 35 2.88 -7.12 24.00
CA ASN A 35 3.20 -6.55 22.70
C ASN A 35 4.68 -6.79 22.40
N VAL A 36 4.97 -7.67 21.44
CA VAL A 36 6.32 -8.02 20.99
C VAL A 36 6.82 -7.14 19.84
N GLY A 37 6.00 -6.21 19.37
CA GLY A 37 6.32 -5.29 18.28
C GLY A 37 6.56 -3.88 18.79
N ASP A 38 7.42 -3.15 18.10
CA ASP A 38 7.49 -1.71 18.28
C ASP A 38 6.21 -1.08 17.72
N VAL A 39 5.51 -0.29 18.54
CA VAL A 39 4.41 0.54 18.04
C VAL A 39 5.00 1.64 17.19
N VAL A 40 4.97 1.45 15.87
CA VAL A 40 5.37 2.50 14.92
C VAL A 40 4.20 3.46 14.77
N HIS A 41 4.24 4.57 15.51
CA HIS A 41 3.29 5.65 15.31
C HIS A 41 3.49 6.28 13.92
N GLY A 42 2.50 6.11 13.06
CA GLY A 42 2.55 6.60 11.70
C GLY A 42 1.61 5.79 10.80
N LYS A 43 1.55 6.17 9.53
CA LYS A 43 0.90 5.33 8.53
C LYS A 43 1.70 4.02 8.44
N PRO A 44 1.07 2.83 8.52
CA PRO A 44 1.73 1.59 8.14
C PRO A 44 2.46 1.81 6.81
N PRO A 45 3.65 1.21 6.58
CA PRO A 45 4.24 1.22 5.25
C PRO A 45 3.15 0.76 4.30
N VAL A 46 2.66 1.68 3.46
CA VAL A 46 1.69 1.31 2.41
C VAL A 46 2.42 0.24 1.63
N ASP A 47 1.83 -0.95 1.52
CA ASP A 47 2.36 -2.06 0.73
C ASP A 47 3.04 -1.47 -0.48
N SER A 48 4.36 -1.51 -0.44
CA SER A 48 5.14 -0.79 -1.42
C SER A 48 5.08 -1.66 -2.66
N ASP A 49 4.10 -1.41 -3.52
CA ASP A 49 4.44 -1.22 -4.93
C ASP A 49 5.43 -0.06 -4.97
N SER A 50 6.66 -0.35 -4.51
CA SER A 50 7.73 0.61 -4.39
C SER A 50 7.93 1.12 -5.80
N SER A 51 7.77 2.42 -6.01
CA SER A 51 7.95 2.99 -7.32
C SER A 51 9.36 2.66 -7.79
N VAL A 52 9.49 1.80 -8.80
CA VAL A 52 10.78 1.43 -9.36
C VAL A 52 11.21 2.44 -10.42
N VAL A 53 12.53 2.62 -10.58
CA VAL A 53 13.08 3.48 -11.63
C VAL A 53 13.12 2.70 -12.94
N LEU A 54 12.42 3.23 -13.95
CA LEU A 54 12.54 2.79 -15.34
C LEU A 54 13.45 3.74 -16.10
N SER A 55 14.59 3.25 -16.60
CA SER A 55 15.53 4.04 -17.42
C SER A 55 15.38 3.69 -18.90
N VAL A 56 15.05 4.67 -19.74
CA VAL A 56 14.82 4.49 -21.19
C VAL A 56 15.61 5.52 -21.99
N LYS A 57 16.34 5.06 -23.00
CA LYS A 57 16.92 5.96 -24.01
C LYS A 57 15.87 6.29 -25.06
N VAL A 58 15.65 7.57 -25.29
CA VAL A 58 14.71 8.08 -26.30
C VAL A 58 15.41 9.07 -27.24
N PRO A 59 14.93 9.23 -28.48
CA PRO A 59 15.42 10.30 -29.35
C PRO A 59 15.25 11.67 -28.70
N ALA A 60 16.18 12.60 -28.96
CA ALA A 60 16.15 13.94 -28.37
C ALA A 60 14.84 14.70 -28.66
N GLY A 61 14.24 14.50 -29.84
CA GLY A 61 12.94 15.08 -30.19
C GLY A 61 11.80 14.59 -29.29
N MET A 62 11.84 13.32 -28.88
CA MET A 62 10.83 12.73 -28.00
C MET A 62 10.92 13.31 -26.59
N LYS A 63 12.13 13.45 -26.03
CA LYS A 63 12.34 14.13 -24.75
C LYS A 63 11.76 15.55 -24.76
N ARG A 64 12.03 16.33 -25.81
CA ARG A 64 11.49 17.69 -25.96
C ARG A 64 9.96 17.71 -26.03
N ALA A 65 9.36 16.75 -26.72
CA ALA A 65 7.90 16.64 -26.80
C ALA A 65 7.27 16.35 -25.42
N ILE A 66 7.88 15.47 -24.63
CA ILE A 66 7.43 15.17 -23.26
C ILE A 66 7.57 16.42 -22.37
N GLU A 67 8.69 17.13 -22.45
CA GLU A 67 8.92 18.38 -21.70
C GLU A 67 7.90 19.47 -22.07
N ALA A 68 7.60 19.63 -23.36
CA ALA A 68 6.59 20.58 -23.83
C ALA A 68 5.18 20.24 -23.28
N ARG A 69 4.81 18.95 -23.29
CA ARG A 69 3.54 18.46 -22.72
C ARG A 69 3.48 18.67 -21.21
N ALA A 70 4.57 18.41 -20.50
CA ALA A 70 4.67 18.65 -19.07
C ALA A 70 4.45 20.13 -18.74
N LYS A 71 5.12 21.02 -19.48
CA LYS A 71 4.97 22.48 -19.34
C LYS A 71 3.54 22.94 -19.61
N SER A 72 2.88 22.45 -20.68
CA SER A 72 1.50 22.85 -20.98
C SER A 72 0.49 22.42 -19.92
N LYS A 73 0.79 21.35 -19.17
CA LYS A 73 -0.07 20.80 -18.11
C LYS A 73 0.32 21.26 -16.70
N GLY A 74 1.42 22.00 -16.54
CA GLY A 74 1.93 22.41 -15.23
C GLY A 74 2.41 21.25 -14.35
N VAL A 75 2.84 20.14 -14.96
CA VAL A 75 3.32 18.94 -14.24
C VAL A 75 4.81 18.69 -14.51
N SER A 76 5.42 17.77 -13.76
CA SER A 76 6.80 17.37 -14.02
C SER A 76 6.92 16.53 -15.30
N THR A 77 8.11 16.54 -15.92
CA THR A 77 8.42 15.69 -17.09
C THR A 77 8.21 14.21 -16.78
N SER A 78 8.51 13.75 -15.56
CA SER A 78 8.30 12.36 -15.12
C SER A 78 6.82 12.03 -14.96
N ALA A 79 5.97 12.96 -14.50
CA ALA A 79 4.53 12.77 -14.44
C ALA A 79 3.92 12.68 -15.84
N ALA A 80 4.31 13.57 -16.76
CA ALA A 80 3.87 13.51 -18.15
C ALA A 80 4.34 12.23 -18.86
N ALA A 81 5.56 11.75 -18.58
CA ALA A 81 6.07 10.48 -19.10
C ALA A 81 5.27 9.29 -18.56
N ARG A 82 4.97 9.28 -17.25
CA ARG A 82 4.18 8.21 -16.63
C ARG A 82 2.76 8.15 -17.20
N GLU A 83 2.10 9.29 -17.38
CA GLU A 83 0.77 9.37 -18.02
C GLU A 83 0.78 8.78 -19.44
N LEU A 84 1.84 9.02 -20.22
CA LEU A 84 1.98 8.44 -21.56
C LEU A 84 2.14 6.91 -21.52
N LEU A 85 2.89 6.39 -20.55
CA LEU A 85 3.04 4.95 -20.34
C LEU A 85 1.72 4.32 -19.88
N GLU A 86 1.03 4.94 -18.93
CA GLU A 86 -0.27 4.50 -18.42
C GLU A 86 -1.30 4.46 -19.55
N ASN A 87 -1.42 5.52 -20.36
CA ASN A 87 -2.34 5.53 -21.50
C ASN A 87 -2.01 4.44 -22.54
N GLY A 88 -0.74 4.08 -22.71
CA GLY A 88 -0.33 3.02 -23.63
C GLY A 88 -0.52 1.61 -23.09
N LEU A 89 -0.57 1.45 -21.76
CA LEU A 89 -0.65 0.16 -21.07
C LEU A 89 -2.05 -0.17 -20.52
N LEU A 90 -2.82 0.84 -20.14
CA LEU A 90 -4.11 0.73 -19.43
C LEU A 90 -5.30 1.13 -20.30
N ALA A 91 -5.09 1.44 -21.58
CA ALA A 91 -6.19 1.59 -22.53
C ALA A 91 -6.79 0.21 -22.85
N ILE A 92 -7.71 -0.24 -21.98
CA ILE A 92 -8.72 -1.28 -22.23
C ILE A 92 -10.09 -0.61 -22.23
#